data_AF-A0A6Q2Z2G7-F1
#
_entry.id   AF-A0A6Q2Z2G7-F1
#
_cell.length_a   1.000
_cell.length_b   1.000
_cell.length_c   1.000
_cell.angle_alpha   90.00
_cell.angle_beta   90.00
_cell.angle_gamma   90.00
#
_symmetry.space_group_name_H-M   'P 1'
#
loop_
_entity.id
_entity.type
_entity.pdbx_description
1 polymer ?
#
loop_
_entity_poly.entity_id
_entity_poly.type
_entity_poly.pdbx_seq_one_letter_code
_entity_poly.pdbx_strand_id
1 'polypeptide(L)'
;MSWQGYVDNLMADGSCQDSAIVGYTDAKYVWASFPGGTFANITVDEIDVVVGKDREGFFCGGLTLGQKKCSVIRDSLHSEGDWTMDIRTKTG
;
A
#
# COMPACT_ATOMS: atom_id res chain seq x y z
N MET A 1 -12.78 -11.75 14.90
CA MET A 1 -11.90 -11.95 13.73
C MET A 1 -10.80 -10.90 13.81
N SER A 2 -9.53 -11.30 13.75
CA SER A 2 -8.39 -10.39 13.77
C SER A 2 -8.07 -9.89 12.35
N TRP A 3 -7.40 -8.75 12.22
CA TRP A 3 -6.89 -8.26 10.93
C TRP A 3 -5.92 -9.24 10.26
N GLN A 4 -5.20 -10.04 11.06
CA GLN A 4 -4.31 -11.08 10.54
C GLN A 4 -5.04 -12.12 9.68
N GLY A 5 -6.28 -12.50 10.03
CA GLY A 5 -7.04 -13.44 9.20
C GLY A 5 -7.34 -12.92 7.79
N TYR A 6 -7.43 -11.60 7.60
CA TYR A 6 -7.55 -11.01 6.26
C TYR A 6 -6.26 -11.11 5.47
N VAL A 7 -5.12 -10.85 6.10
CA VAL A 7 -3.79 -11.02 5.50
C VAL A 7 -3.60 -12.47 5.07
N ASP A 8 -3.90 -13.42 5.95
CA ASP A 8 -3.76 -14.85 5.65
C ASP A 8 -4.63 -15.25 4.45
N ASN A 9 -5.86 -14.72 4.34
CA ASN A 9 -6.75 -14.96 3.21
C ASN A 9 -6.22 -14.36 1.90
N LEU A 10 -5.64 -13.14 1.93
CA LEU A 10 -5.04 -12.51 0.75
C LEU A 10 -3.82 -13.28 0.22
N MET A 11 -3.13 -14.00 1.10
CA MET A 11 -1.96 -14.81 0.77
C MET A 11 -2.31 -16.26 0.37
N ALA A 12 -3.55 -16.69 0.58
CA ALA A 12 -3.93 -18.11 0.56
C ALA A 12 -3.79 -18.79 -0.81
N ASP A 13 -3.93 -18.04 -1.91
CA ASP A 13 -3.86 -18.59 -3.27
C ASP A 13 -2.41 -18.69 -3.81
N GLY A 14 -1.43 -18.17 -3.07
CA GLY A 14 -0.02 -18.18 -3.47
C GLY A 14 0.35 -17.22 -4.60
N SER A 15 -0.57 -16.35 -5.04
CA SER A 15 -0.31 -15.33 -6.07
C SER A 15 0.46 -14.13 -5.53
N CYS A 16 0.32 -13.85 -4.23
CA CYS A 16 0.94 -12.72 -3.56
C CYS A 16 2.19 -13.14 -2.77
N GLN A 17 3.20 -12.27 -2.77
CA GLN A 17 4.41 -12.43 -1.94
C GLN A 17 4.36 -11.60 -0.65
N ASP A 18 3.44 -10.64 -0.57
CA ASP A 18 3.26 -9.74 0.57
C ASP A 18 1.83 -9.16 0.55
N SER A 19 1.28 -8.84 1.72
CA SER A 19 0.01 -8.14 1.89
C SER A 19 -0.07 -7.45 3.26
N ALA A 20 -0.86 -6.39 3.36
CA ALA A 20 -1.10 -5.69 4.61
C ALA A 20 -2.48 -5.03 4.65
N ILE A 21 -2.99 -4.85 5.87
CA ILE A 21 -4.14 -4.02 6.18
C ILE A 21 -3.62 -2.79 6.92
N VAL A 22 -3.85 -1.61 6.35
CA VAL A 22 -3.29 -0.35 6.84
C VAL A 22 -4.44 0.62 7.11
N GLY A 23 -4.51 1.12 8.34
CA GLY A 23 -5.42 2.21 8.66
C GLY A 23 -4.87 3.53 8.12
N TYR A 24 -5.74 4.38 7.55
CA TYR A 24 -5.34 5.67 6.99
C TYR A 24 -6.04 6.88 7.64
N THR A 25 -7.01 6.66 8.55
CA THR A 25 -7.75 7.71 9.26
C THR A 25 -7.18 7.92 10.68
N ASP A 26 -7.97 7.69 11.73
CA ASP A 26 -7.58 7.96 13.12
C ASP A 26 -6.52 6.98 13.63
N ALA A 27 -6.61 5.72 13.21
CA ALA A 27 -5.64 4.67 13.54
C ALA A 27 -4.66 4.45 12.38
N LYS A 28 -3.88 5.50 12.06
CA LYS A 28 -2.98 5.54 10.90
C LYS A 28 -1.68 4.74 11.12
N TYR A 29 -1.75 3.43 10.94
CA TYR A 29 -0.61 2.51 11.02
C TYR A 29 -0.97 1.15 10.41
N VAL A 30 0.02 0.26 10.29
CA VAL A 30 -0.19 -1.12 9.81
C VAL A 30 -0.91 -1.95 10.88
N TRP A 31 -2.15 -2.36 10.63
CA TRP A 31 -2.95 -3.16 11.56
C TRP A 31 -2.59 -4.65 11.52
N ALA A 32 -2.24 -5.14 10.33
CA ALA A 32 -1.69 -6.47 10.12
C ALA A 32 -0.89 -6.50 8.81
N SER A 33 0.12 -7.37 8.73
CA SER A 33 0.92 -7.56 7.52
C SER A 33 1.48 -8.97 7.46
N PHE A 34 1.91 -9.39 6.27
CA PHE A 34 2.59 -10.65 6.11
C PHE A 34 3.95 -10.63 6.86
N PRO A 35 4.24 -11.60 7.74
CA PRO A 35 5.49 -11.61 8.50
C PRO A 35 6.72 -11.63 7.60
N GLY A 36 7.65 -10.69 7.81
CA GLY A 36 8.86 -10.56 7.00
C GLY A 36 8.65 -9.89 5.64
N GLY A 37 7.42 -9.46 5.34
CA GLY A 37 7.09 -8.65 4.17
C GLY A 37 7.65 -7.23 4.23
N THR A 38 7.68 -6.58 3.09
CA THR A 38 7.99 -5.15 2.94
C THR A 38 6.91 -4.28 3.61
N PHE A 39 5.63 -4.64 3.45
CA PHE A 39 4.52 -3.79 3.88
C PHE A 39 4.40 -3.63 5.40
N ALA A 40 5.05 -4.50 6.18
CA ALA A 40 5.21 -4.33 7.62
C ALA A 40 5.92 -3.02 8.01
N ASN A 41 6.72 -2.45 7.09
CA ASN A 41 7.54 -1.26 7.32
C ASN A 41 6.91 0.03 6.77
N ILE A 42 5.65 -0.01 6.32
CA ILE A 42 4.97 1.19 5.82
C ILE A 42 4.89 2.25 6.92
N THR A 43 5.34 3.46 6.60
CA THR A 43 5.35 4.58 7.55
C THR A 43 4.09 5.44 7.45
N VAL A 44 3.85 6.26 8.46
CA VAL A 44 2.77 7.26 8.46
C VAL A 44 2.92 8.23 7.28
N ASP A 45 4.15 8.68 7.02
CA ASP A 45 4.43 9.59 5.90
C ASP A 45 4.12 8.94 4.55
N GLU A 46 4.43 7.66 4.38
CA GLU A 46 4.09 6.91 3.16
C GLU A 46 2.56 6.78 3.00
N ILE A 47 1.82 6.56 4.10
CA ILE A 47 0.35 6.54 4.07
C ILE A 47 -0.20 7.91 3.63
N ASP A 48 0.33 9.00 4.18
CA ASP A 48 -0.09 10.37 3.83
C ASP A 48 0.18 10.71 2.36
N VAL A 49 1.28 10.21 1.79
CA VAL A 49 1.55 10.30 0.36
C VAL A 49 0.48 9.53 -0.42
N VAL A 50 0.19 8.27 -0.06
CA VAL A 50 -0.78 7.43 -0.80
C VAL A 50 -2.19 8.02 -0.80
N VAL A 51 -2.68 8.55 0.32
CA VAL A 51 -4.04 9.13 0.45
C VAL A 51 -4.07 10.65 0.24
N GLY A 52 -2.93 11.24 -0.11
CA GLY A 52 -2.77 12.69 -0.28
C GLY A 52 -3.59 13.26 -1.43
N LYS A 53 -3.85 14.58 -1.35
CA LYS A 53 -4.63 15.31 -2.37
C LYS A 53 -3.85 15.59 -3.66
N ASP A 54 -2.53 15.71 -3.56
CA ASP A 54 -1.68 15.81 -4.75
C ASP A 54 -1.68 14.45 -5.43
N ARG A 55 -2.26 14.34 -6.63
CA ARG A 55 -2.30 13.08 -7.39
C ARG A 55 -1.33 13.09 -8.58
N GLU A 56 -0.68 14.21 -8.85
CA GLU A 56 0.21 14.37 -9.99
C GLU A 56 1.69 14.22 -9.60
N GLY A 57 2.06 14.62 -8.38
CA GLY A 57 3.43 14.58 -7.89
C GLY A 57 4.09 13.20 -7.94
N PHE A 58 3.31 12.13 -7.72
CA PHE A 58 3.83 10.75 -7.73
C PHE A 58 4.20 10.26 -9.13
N PHE A 59 3.62 10.80 -10.21
CA PHE A 59 3.96 10.36 -11.57
C PHE A 59 5.37 10.77 -11.97
N CYS A 60 5.86 11.90 -11.45
CA CYS A 60 7.22 12.39 -11.71
C CYS A 60 8.26 11.81 -10.73
N GLY A 61 7.92 11.71 -9.44
CA GLY A 61 8.84 11.26 -8.38
C GLY A 61 8.80 9.76 -8.05
N GLY A 62 7.70 9.09 -8.39
CA GLY A 62 7.32 7.83 -7.75
C GLY A 62 6.88 8.03 -6.30
N LEU A 63 6.71 6.92 -5.60
CA LEU A 63 6.45 6.88 -4.15
C LEU A 63 7.26 5.75 -3.51
N THR A 64 7.26 5.68 -2.19
CA THR A 64 7.81 4.53 -1.46
C THR A 64 6.72 3.82 -0.67
N LEU A 65 6.83 2.50 -0.58
CA LEU A 65 6.07 1.68 0.37
C LEU A 65 7.04 0.76 1.10
N GLY A 66 7.09 0.85 2.42
CA GLY A 66 8.03 0.06 3.23
C GLY A 66 9.47 0.26 2.76
N GLN A 67 9.84 1.50 2.43
CA GLN A 67 11.16 1.88 1.90
C GLN A 67 11.50 1.35 0.49
N LYS A 68 10.58 0.65 -0.19
CA LYS A 68 10.76 0.25 -1.59
C LYS A 68 10.25 1.34 -2.52
N LYS A 69 11.09 1.76 -3.47
CA LYS A 69 10.70 2.72 -4.50
C LYS A 69 9.75 2.09 -5.50
N CYS A 70 8.68 2.80 -5.81
CA CYS A 70 7.64 2.38 -6.74
C CYS A 70 7.35 3.48 -7.77
N SER A 71 6.91 3.09 -8.96
CA SER A 71 6.27 3.96 -9.95
C SER A 71 4.76 3.73 -9.92
N VAL A 72 3.98 4.80 -10.04
CA VAL A 72 2.53 4.70 -10.24
C VAL A 72 2.24 4.35 -11.70
N ILE A 73 1.40 3.34 -11.93
CA ILE A 73 0.92 2.93 -13.25
C ILE A 73 -0.47 3.53 -13.51
N ARG A 74 -1.36 3.42 -12.53
CA ARG A 74 -2.74 3.91 -12.58
C ARG A 74 -3.12 4.42 -11.20
N ASP A 75 -3.83 5.54 -11.16
CA ASP A 75 -4.39 6.10 -9.94
C ASP A 75 -5.88 6.38 -10.12
N SER A 76 -6.70 5.69 -9.34
CA SER A 76 -8.15 5.89 -9.25
C SER A 76 -8.60 5.76 -7.79
N LEU A 77 -7.69 6.02 -6.85
CA LEU A 77 -7.93 5.81 -5.42
C LEU A 77 -9.04 6.72 -4.87
N HIS A 78 -9.17 7.92 -5.43
CA HIS A 78 -10.21 8.89 -5.08
C HIS A 78 -11.41 8.88 -6.03
N SER A 79 -11.42 7.97 -7.01
CA SER A 79 -12.53 7.81 -7.94
C SER A 79 -13.61 6.91 -7.33
N GLU A 80 -14.82 7.42 -7.21
CA GLU A 80 -15.96 6.67 -6.71
C GLU A 80 -16.24 5.44 -7.59
N GLY A 81 -16.34 4.27 -6.98
CA GLY A 81 -16.56 2.99 -7.67
C GLY A 81 -15.30 2.21 -8.02
N ASP A 82 -14.10 2.80 -7.90
CA ASP A 82 -12.82 2.13 -8.17
C ASP A 82 -12.01 1.94 -6.88
N TRP A 83 -11.54 3.03 -6.26
CA TRP A 83 -10.71 3.04 -5.04
C TRP A 83 -9.43 2.19 -5.14
N THR A 84 -8.86 2.09 -6.35
CA THR A 84 -7.62 1.36 -6.59
C THR A 84 -6.49 2.26 -7.06
N MET A 85 -5.26 1.84 -6.76
CA MET A 85 -4.04 2.38 -7.33
C MET A 85 -3.11 1.20 -7.64
N ASP A 86 -2.53 1.20 -8.84
CA ASP A 86 -1.56 0.21 -9.24
C ASP A 86 -0.19 0.83 -9.32
N ILE A 87 0.76 0.15 -8.70
CA ILE A 87 2.15 0.58 -8.63
C ILE A 87 3.06 -0.58 -9.01
N ARG A 88 4.24 -0.25 -9.50
CA ARG A 88 5.28 -1.21 -9.81
C ARG A 88 6.57 -0.85 -9.10
N THR A 89 7.17 -1.83 -8.43
CA THR A 89 8.46 -1.68 -7.78
C THR A 89 9.54 -1.33 -8.82
N LYS A 90 10.41 -0.39 -8.45
CA LYS A 90 11.62 -0.07 -9.22
C LYS A 90 12.76 -0.96 -8.74
N THR A 91 13.38 -1.70 -9.65
CA THR A 91 14.66 -2.37 -9.41
C THR A 91 15.78 -1.47 -9.92
N GLY A 92 16.77 -1.22 -9.08
CA GLY A 92 18.02 -0.56 -9.50
C GLY A 92 18.96 -1.52 -10.18
#